data_AF-A0A1E3YGE9-F1
#
_entry.id   AF-A0A1E3YGE9-F1
#
_cell.length_a   1.000
_cell.length_b   1.000
_cell.length_c   1.000
_cell.angle_alpha   90.00
_cell.angle_beta   90.00
_cell.angle_gamma   90.00
#
_symmetry.space_group_name_H-M   'P 1'
#
loop_
_entity.id
_entity.type
_entity.pdbx_description
1 polymer ?
#
loop_
_entity_poly.entity_id
_entity_poly.type
_entity_poly.pdbx_seq_one_letter_code
_entity_poly.pdbx_strand_id
1 'polypeptide(L)'
;MEIANYAQTEVRGQSFVTFDVAMQGHVISTIDAPILSGRILWSHAAIHGYRDFDPRERTELEAELGRILLGEHAAENGERDERPVSRQ
;
A
#
# COMPACT_ATOMS: atom_id res chain seq x y z
N MET A 1 -1.38 8.88 11.22
CA MET A 1 -2.28 7.84 10.70
C MET A 1 -1.39 6.92 9.90
N GLU A 2 -1.55 5.61 10.05
CA GLU A 2 -0.58 4.63 9.54
C GLU A 2 -1.28 3.58 8.68
N ILE A 3 -0.60 3.09 7.65
CA ILE A 3 -1.06 1.96 6.84
C ILE A 3 -0.51 0.66 7.44
N ALA A 4 -1.39 -0.30 7.70
CA ALA A 4 -1.07 -1.64 8.18
C ALA A 4 -1.70 -2.70 7.27
N ASN A 5 -1.21 -3.95 7.36
CA ASN A 5 -1.74 -5.11 6.63
C ASN A 5 -1.99 -4.84 5.14
N TYR A 6 -1.01 -4.20 4.49
CA TYR A 6 -1.09 -3.84 3.08
C TYR A 6 -1.07 -5.07 2.17
N ALA A 7 -1.93 -5.07 1.17
CA ALA A 7 -1.91 -6.02 0.07
C ALA A 7 -2.25 -5.31 -1.24
N GLN A 8 -1.55 -5.67 -2.31
CA GLN A 8 -1.87 -5.26 -3.68
C GLN A 8 -2.31 -6.48 -4.49
N THR A 9 -3.35 -6.32 -5.29
CA THR A 9 -3.81 -7.34 -6.23
C THR A 9 -4.03 -6.73 -7.60
N GLU A 10 -3.69 -7.47 -8.65
CA GLU A 10 -4.01 -7.10 -10.02
C GLU A 10 -5.13 -7.99 -10.57
N VAL A 11 -6.20 -7.36 -11.09
CA VAL A 11 -7.33 -8.06 -11.71
C VAL A 11 -7.58 -7.46 -13.08
N ARG A 12 -7.39 -8.27 -14.14
CA ARG A 12 -7.63 -7.86 -15.54
C ARG A 12 -6.88 -6.57 -15.95
N GLY A 13 -5.64 -6.39 -15.49
CA GLY A 13 -4.83 -5.21 -15.80
C GLY A 13 -5.12 -3.99 -14.91
N GLN A 14 -6.03 -4.11 -13.95
CA GLN A 14 -6.35 -3.06 -12.98
C GLN A 14 -5.75 -3.42 -11.62
N SER A 15 -4.96 -2.50 -11.05
CA SER A 15 -4.43 -2.64 -9.69
C SER A 15 -5.45 -2.22 -8.65
N PHE A 16 -5.53 -2.99 -7.57
CA PHE A 16 -6.31 -2.72 -6.38
C PHE A 16 -5.42 -2.86 -5.15
N VAL A 17 -5.67 -2.04 -4.14
CA VAL A 17 -5.04 -2.15 -2.82
C VAL A 17 -6.09 -2.42 -1.77
N THR A 18 -5.70 -3.23 -0.80
CA THR A 18 -6.43 -3.46 0.45
C THR A 18 -5.46 -3.15 1.58
N PHE A 19 -5.88 -2.32 2.52
CA PHE A 19 -5.07 -2.05 3.71
C PHE A 19 -5.90 -1.59 4.90
N ASP A 20 -5.36 -1.81 6.09
CA ASP A 20 -5.90 -1.28 7.32
C ASP A 20 -5.32 0.11 7.60
N VAL A 21 -6.18 1.00 8.07
CA VAL A 21 -5.82 2.31 8.61
C VAL A 21 -5.76 2.19 10.12
N ALA A 22 -4.58 2.44 10.68
CA ALA A 22 -4.34 2.45 12.12
C ALA A 22 -4.14 3.88 12.65
N MET A 23 -4.69 4.12 13.84
CA MET A 23 -4.40 5.31 14.65
C MET A 23 -4.03 4.88 16.06
N GLN A 24 -2.87 5.33 16.53
CA GLN A 24 -2.38 5.02 17.89
C GLN A 24 -2.32 3.51 18.16
N GLY A 25 -1.93 2.71 17.15
CA GLY A 25 -1.85 1.25 17.26
C GLY A 25 -3.19 0.51 17.16
N HIS A 26 -4.30 1.21 16.91
CA HIS A 26 -5.61 0.59 16.74
C HIS A 26 -6.10 0.73 15.29
N VAL A 27 -6.54 -0.38 14.69
CA VAL A 27 -7.19 -0.37 13.38
C VAL A 27 -8.56 0.32 13.51
N ILE A 28 -8.77 1.36 12.71
CA ILE A 28 -10.02 2.16 12.71
C ILE A 28 -10.85 1.96 11.45
N SER A 29 -10.23 1.48 10.37
CA SER A 29 -10.89 1.20 9.10
C SER A 29 -10.04 0.27 8.24
N THR A 30 -10.69 -0.50 7.38
CA THR A 30 -10.07 -1.16 6.22
C THR A 30 -10.50 -0.42 4.96
N ILE A 31 -9.58 -0.22 4.01
CA ILE A 31 -9.82 0.42 2.73
C ILE A 31 -9.52 -0.59 1.62
N ASP A 32 -10.48 -0.77 0.73
CA ASP A 32 -10.33 -1.47 -0.55
C ASP A 32 -10.51 -0.47 -1.68
N ALA A 33 -9.48 -0.24 -2.50
CA ALA A 33 -9.55 0.78 -3.52
C ALA A 33 -8.77 0.44 -4.80
N PRO A 34 -9.30 0.83 -5.98
CA PRO A 34 -8.53 0.79 -7.20
C PRO A 34 -7.41 1.85 -7.18
N ILE A 35 -6.28 1.48 -7.77
CA ILE A 35 -5.15 2.39 -8.01
C ILE A 35 -5.16 2.83 -9.48
N LEU A 36 -5.12 4.14 -9.70
CA LEU A 36 -4.97 4.75 -11.02
C LEU A 36 -3.74 5.66 -11.01
N SER A 37 -2.77 5.39 -11.89
CA SER A 37 -1.53 6.15 -11.99
C SER A 37 -0.78 6.32 -10.66
N GLY A 38 -0.72 5.23 -9.87
CA GLY A 38 -0.04 5.20 -8.57
C GLY A 38 -0.78 5.91 -7.43
N ARG A 39 -2.03 6.32 -7.63
CA ARG A 39 -2.87 6.96 -6.61
C ARG A 39 -4.15 6.20 -6.35
N ILE A 40 -4.67 6.32 -5.13
CA ILE A 40 -5.97 5.80 -4.76
C ILE A 40 -7.06 6.56 -5.52
N LEU A 41 -7.92 5.83 -6.24
CA LEU A 41 -9.12 6.42 -6.83
C LEU A 41 -10.23 6.47 -5.78
N TRP A 42 -10.18 7.48 -4.90
CA TRP A 42 -11.07 7.63 -3.74
C TRP A 42 -12.56 7.63 -4.05
N SER A 43 -12.96 8.04 -5.26
CA SER A 43 -14.36 7.99 -5.69
C SER A 43 -14.91 6.57 -5.82
N HIS A 44 -14.04 5.57 -5.83
CA HIS A 44 -14.36 4.15 -5.96
C HIS A 44 -13.78 3.30 -4.82
N ALA A 45 -13.31 3.96 -3.75
CA ALA A 45 -12.83 3.26 -2.57
C ALA A 45 -14.01 2.76 -1.74
N ALA A 46 -13.98 1.49 -1.35
CA ALA A 46 -14.82 0.95 -0.30
C ALA A 46 -14.11 1.15 1.05
N ILE A 47 -14.78 1.80 1.98
CA ILE A 47 -14.25 2.10 3.31
C ILE A 47 -15.09 1.34 4.33
N HIS A 48 -14.47 0.39 5.01
CA HIS A 48 -15.10 -0.43 6.04
C HIS A 48 -14.57 0.00 7.41
N GLY A 49 -15.33 0.77 8.19
CA GLY A 49 -14.83 1.24 9.48
C GLY A 49 -15.63 2.37 10.12
N TYR A 50 -14.96 3.11 10.99
CA TYR A 50 -15.58 4.08 11.88
C TYR A 50 -16.15 5.32 11.16
N ARG A 51 -15.47 5.82 10.12
CA ARG A 51 -15.91 6.98 9.33
C ARG A 51 -15.18 7.09 7.99
N ASP A 52 -15.70 7.95 7.13
CA ASP A 52 -14.99 8.43 5.93
C ASP A 52 -13.79 9.33 6.28
N PHE A 53 -12.84 9.39 5.36
CA PHE A 53 -11.65 10.24 5.43
C PHE A 53 -11.87 11.58 4.73
N ASP A 54 -11.47 12.68 5.38
CA ASP A 54 -11.51 14.01 4.78
C ASP A 54 -10.37 14.21 3.75
N PRO A 55 -10.37 15.30 2.96
CA PRO A 55 -9.33 15.51 1.93
C PRO A 55 -7.90 15.56 2.46
N ARG A 56 -7.69 16.06 3.68
CA ARG A 56 -6.36 16.11 4.30
C ARG A 56 -5.92 14.70 4.68
N GLU A 57 -6.78 13.93 5.31
CA GLU A 57 -6.49 12.55 5.72
C GLU A 57 -6.22 11.64 4.52
N ARG A 58 -6.99 11.79 3.45
CA ARG A 58 -6.74 11.11 2.16
C ARG A 58 -5.34 11.43 1.62
N THR A 59 -4.92 12.69 1.71
CA THR A 59 -3.58 13.11 1.29
C THR A 59 -2.48 12.49 2.16
N GLU A 60 -2.70 12.41 3.47
CA GLU A 60 -1.76 11.75 4.41
C GLU A 60 -1.62 10.25 4.10
N LEU A 61 -2.73 9.56 3.83
CA LEU A 61 -2.75 8.15 3.43
C LEU A 61 -2.10 7.91 2.06
N GLU A 62 -2.35 8.77 1.07
CA GLU A 62 -1.67 8.68 -0.24
C GLU A 62 -0.16 8.84 -0.11
N ALA A 63 0.30 9.76 0.74
CA ALA A 63 1.72 9.96 0.98
C ALA A 63 2.37 8.74 1.66
N GLU A 64 1.66 8.08 2.57
CA GLU A 64 2.12 6.83 3.18
C GLU A 64 2.16 5.68 2.19
N LEU A 65 1.09 5.50 1.42
CA LEU A 65 1.03 4.48 0.37
C LEU A 65 2.16 4.67 -0.64
N GLY A 66 2.45 5.91 -1.04
CA GLY A 66 3.58 6.21 -1.93
C GLY A 66 4.93 5.79 -1.37
N ARG A 67 5.13 5.88 -0.04
CA ARG A 67 6.35 5.38 0.62
C ARG A 67 6.42 3.86 0.58
N ILE A 68 5.31 3.16 0.79
CA ILE A 68 5.23 1.69 0.73
C ILE A 68 5.56 1.21 -0.67
N LEU A 69 4.89 1.76 -1.68
CA LEU A 69 5.10 1.40 -3.09
C LEU A 69 6.55 1.65 -3.55
N LEU A 70 7.15 2.77 -3.14
CA LEU A 70 8.55 3.06 -3.48
C LEU A 70 9.53 2.15 -2.71
N GLY A 71 9.21 1.78 -1.47
CA GLY A 71 10.00 0.89 -0.63
C GLY A 71 10.00 -0.56 -1.12
N GLU A 72 8.86 -1.06 -1.62
CA GLU A 72 8.76 -2.39 -2.24
C GLU A 72 9.58 -2.47 -3.54
N HIS A 73 9.54 -1.43 -4.38
CA HIS A 73 10.38 -1.34 -5.57
C HIS A 73 11.90 -1.27 -5.29
N ALA A 74 12.30 -0.83 -4.10
CA ALA A 74 13.70 -0.86 -3.68
C ALA A 74 14.16 -2.27 -3.27
N ALA A 75 13.26 -3.09 -2.71
CA ALA A 75 13.57 -4.45 -2.29
C ALA A 75 13.75 -5.41 -3.48
N GLU A 76 13.01 -5.22 -4.58
CA GLU A 76 13.11 -6.08 -5.77
C GLU A 76 14.40 -5.90 -6.59
N ASN A 77 15.14 -4.80 -6.39
CA ASN A 77 16.43 -4.55 -7.08
C ASN A 77 17.65 -4.94 -6.24
N GLY A 78 17.46 -5.48 -5.03
CA GLY A 78 18.54 -5.81 -4.08
C GLY A 78 19.00 -7.27 -4.12
N GLU A 79 18.33 -8.16 -4.86
CA GLU A 79 18.59 -9.59 -4.81
C GLU A 79 18.93 -10.18 -6.18
N ARG A 80 20.13 -9.87 -6.67
CA ARG A 80 20.85 -10.74 -7.61
C ARG A 80 22.24 -11.07 -7.08
N ASP A 81 22.28 -12.25 -6.46
CA ASP A 81 23.11 -13.35 -6.94
C ASP A 81 24.63 -13.19 -6.83
N GLU A 82 25.21 -13.49 -5.67
CA GLU A 82 26.61 -13.95 -5.59
C GLU A 82 26.83 -14.94 -4.45
N ARG A 83 26.46 -16.21 -4.65
CA ARG A 83 27.20 -17.39 -4.12
C ARG A 83 26.95 -18.59 -5.05
N PRO A 84 27.84 -19.58 -5.19
CA PRO A 84 29.18 -19.75 -4.60
C PRO A 84 30.24 -20.35 -5.57
N VAL A 85 31.51 -19.93 -5.56
CA VAL A 85 32.61 -20.85 -5.93
C VAL A 85 33.90 -20.49 -5.22
N SER A 86 34.37 -21.37 -4.33
CA SER A 86 35.78 -21.73 -4.30
C SER A 86 35.93 -23.11 -3.66
N ARG A 87 36.09 -24.11 -4.54
CA ARG A 87 36.86 -25.31 -4.26
C ARG A 87 38.30 -24.87 -4.01
N GLN A 88 38.89 -25.29 -2.89
CA GLN A 88 40.20 -25.92 -2.82
C GLN A 88 40.41 -26.53 -1.43
#